data_AF-K1S892-F1
#
_entry.id   AF-K1S892-F1
#
_cell.length_a   1.000
_cell.length_b   1.000
_cell.length_c   1.000
_cell.angle_alpha   90.00
_cell.angle_beta   90.00
_cell.angle_gamma   90.00
#
_symmetry.space_group_name_H-M   'P 1'
#
loop_
_entity.id
_entity.type
_entity.pdbx_description
1 polymer ?
#
loop_
_entity_poly.entity_id
_entity_poly.type
_entity_poly.pdbx_seq_one_letter_code
_entity_poly.pdbx_strand_id
1 'polypeptide(L)'
;MRLCMPELRQEIANATIHPGTRVYLSWGEKESDKPGALGEYTANALEVCRALLGKGAAVDPYMQPDGTHCEACWAKQVPACMDFLFGGKYE
;
A
#
# COMPACT_ATOMS: atom_id res chain seq x y z
N MET A 1 -1.03 -10.23 -9.24
CA MET A 1 0.24 -9.48 -9.38
C MET A 1 1.28 -10.11 -8.47
N ARG A 2 2.45 -10.50 -8.97
CA ARG A 2 3.51 -11.07 -8.12
C ARG A 2 4.51 -9.97 -7.81
N LEU A 3 4.63 -9.58 -6.54
CA LEU A 3 5.67 -8.67 -6.08
C LEU A 3 6.98 -9.44 -5.94
N CYS A 4 8.07 -8.89 -6.49
CA CYS A 4 9.43 -9.40 -6.32
C CYS A 4 9.92 -9.03 -4.91
N MET A 5 9.39 -9.71 -3.90
CA MET A 5 9.57 -9.34 -2.49
C MET A 5 11.04 -9.30 -2.03
N PRO A 6 11.95 -10.20 -2.44
CA PRO A 6 13.36 -10.09 -2.10
C PRO A 6 13.99 -8.79 -2.63
N GLU A 7 13.79 -8.49 -3.91
CA GLU A 7 14.36 -7.33 -4.59
C GLU A 7 13.75 -6.04 -4.04
N LEU A 8 12.42 -5.99 -3.90
CA LEU A 8 11.71 -4.82 -3.37
C LEU A 8 12.15 -4.49 -1.93
N ARG A 9 12.35 -5.50 -1.08
CA ARG A 9 12.88 -5.28 0.28
C ARG A 9 14.29 -4.71 0.26
N GLN A 10 15.14 -5.22 -0.62
CA GLN A 10 16.51 -4.73 -0.75
C GLN A 10 16.52 -3.28 -1.25
N GLU A 11 15.63 -2.93 -2.17
CA GLU A 11 15.46 -1.57 -2.64
C GLU A 11 14.98 -0.63 -1.54
N ILE A 12 13.94 -1.01 -0.78
CA ILE A 12 13.45 -0.19 0.36
C ILE A 12 14.54 -0.02 1.42
N ALA A 13 15.30 -1.08 1.72
CA ALA A 13 16.41 -1.02 2.67
C ALA A 13 17.48 -0.02 2.22
N ASN A 14 17.82 0.00 0.93
CA ASN A 14 18.85 0.87 0.36
C ASN A 14 18.37 2.29 0.08
N ALA A 15 17.07 2.51 -0.10
CA ALA A 15 16.51 3.81 -0.44
C ALA A 15 16.71 4.85 0.68
N THR A 16 17.01 6.10 0.32
CA THR A 16 16.87 7.23 1.26
C THR A 16 15.42 7.68 1.27
N ILE A 17 14.74 7.57 2.41
CA ILE A 17 13.38 8.06 2.60
C ILE A 17 13.47 9.46 3.21
N HIS A 18 12.98 10.46 2.48
CA HIS A 18 13.00 11.84 2.95
C HIS A 18 11.98 12.06 4.07
N PRO A 19 12.29 12.89 5.08
CA PRO A 19 11.31 13.27 6.10
C PRO A 19 10.03 13.80 5.46
N GLY A 20 8.88 13.38 5.99
CA GLY A 20 7.57 13.76 5.44
C GLY A 20 7.12 12.91 4.23
N THR A 21 7.89 11.89 3.82
CA THR A 21 7.42 10.92 2.81
C THR A 21 6.16 10.21 3.31
N ARG A 22 5.09 10.25 2.51
CA ARG A 22 3.82 9.58 2.76
C ARG A 22 3.55 8.54 1.68
N VAL A 23 3.13 7.35 2.06
CA VAL A 23 2.80 6.25 1.13
C VAL A 23 1.42 5.71 1.46
N TYR A 24 0.48 5.90 0.54
CA TYR A 24 -0.81 5.22 0.58
C TYR A 24 -0.69 3.92 -0.23
N LEU A 25 -0.89 2.76 0.41
CA LEU A 25 -0.78 1.47 -0.25
C LEU A 25 -2.12 0.74 -0.21
N SER A 26 -2.75 0.61 -1.38
CA SER A 26 -4.08 0.01 -1.49
C SER A 26 -4.12 -1.29 -2.29
N TRP A 27 -5.04 -2.18 -1.92
CA TRP A 27 -5.42 -3.36 -2.71
C TRP A 27 -6.89 -3.70 -2.49
N GLY A 28 -7.53 -4.35 -3.46
CA GLY A 28 -8.90 -4.85 -3.33
C GLY A 28 -8.98 -6.27 -2.72
N GLU A 29 -10.08 -6.55 -2.02
CA GLU A 29 -10.39 -7.89 -1.51
C GLU A 29 -10.53 -8.95 -2.62
N LYS A 30 -11.08 -8.55 -3.77
CA LYS A 30 -11.44 -9.38 -4.92
C LYS A 30 -10.58 -9.08 -6.16
N GLU A 31 -9.31 -8.75 -5.95
CA GLU A 31 -8.32 -8.53 -7.02
C GLU A 31 -7.98 -9.81 -7.82
N SER A 32 -8.29 -10.98 -7.26
CA SER A 32 -8.04 -12.27 -7.90
C SER A 32 -8.98 -13.35 -7.40
N ASP A 33 -9.44 -14.19 -8.32
CA ASP A 33 -10.26 -15.37 -8.00
C ASP A 33 -9.42 -16.58 -7.53
N LYS A 34 -8.08 -16.46 -7.49
CA LYS A 34 -7.21 -17.55 -7.05
C LYS A 34 -7.39 -17.78 -5.53
N PRO A 35 -7.65 -19.01 -5.07
CA PRO A 35 -7.71 -19.32 -3.65
C PRO A 35 -6.43 -18.90 -2.91
N GLY A 36 -6.60 -18.19 -1.79
CA GLY A 36 -5.49 -17.71 -0.95
C GLY A 36 -4.80 -16.44 -1.47
N ALA A 37 -5.15 -15.92 -2.65
CA ALA A 37 -4.50 -14.74 -3.22
C ALA A 37 -4.66 -13.50 -2.33
N LEU A 38 -5.82 -13.30 -1.70
CA LEU A 38 -6.02 -12.19 -0.76
C LEU A 38 -5.02 -12.24 0.41
N GLY A 39 -4.77 -13.44 0.95
CA GLY A 39 -3.79 -13.64 2.03
C GLY A 39 -2.37 -13.35 1.56
N GLU A 40 -1.99 -13.86 0.38
CA GLU A 40 -0.69 -13.59 -0.24
C GLU A 40 -0.48 -12.09 -0.47
N TYR A 41 -1.46 -11.39 -1.04
CA TYR A 41 -1.37 -9.94 -1.32
C TYR A 41 -1.33 -9.11 -0.04
N THR A 42 -2.17 -9.45 0.94
CA THR A 42 -2.20 -8.76 2.22
C THR A 42 -0.87 -8.93 2.96
N ALA A 43 -0.31 -10.14 2.97
CA ALA A 43 0.99 -10.39 3.59
C ALA A 43 2.10 -9.56 2.94
N ASN A 44 2.17 -9.57 1.61
CA ASN A 44 3.17 -8.79 0.86
C ASN A 44 3.00 -7.29 1.06
N ALA A 45 1.77 -6.77 0.99
CA ALA A 45 1.49 -5.35 1.19
C ALA A 45 1.89 -4.90 2.61
N LEU A 46 1.54 -5.67 3.64
CA LEU A 46 1.92 -5.36 5.02
C LEU A 46 3.43 -5.48 5.26
N GLU A 47 4.13 -6.37 4.55
CA GLU A 47 5.59 -6.44 4.60
C GLU A 47 6.24 -5.17 4.02
N VAL A 48 5.75 -4.68 2.88
CA VAL A 48 6.18 -3.39 2.28
C VAL A 48 5.90 -2.23 3.23
N CYS A 49 4.69 -2.17 3.81
CA CYS A 49 4.32 -1.11 4.74
C CYS A 49 5.24 -1.07 5.96
N ARG A 50 5.53 -2.23 6.57
CA ARG A 50 6.45 -2.30 7.72
C ARG A 50 7.85 -1.85 7.36
N ALA A 51 8.36 -2.23 6.18
CA ALA A 51 9.68 -1.80 5.73
C ALA A 51 9.76 -0.27 5.54
N LEU A 52 8.74 0.34 4.95
CA LEU A 52 8.66 1.79 4.76
C LEU A 52 8.47 2.56 6.07
N LEU A 53 7.59 2.08 6.97
CA LEU A 53 7.41 2.62 8.32
C LEU A 53 8.73 2.59 9.10
N GLY A 54 9.47 1.48 9.04
CA GLY A 54 10.78 1.34 9.69
C GLY A 54 11.85 2.31 9.17
N LYS A 55 11.65 2.88 7.98
CA LYS A 55 12.52 3.91 7.36
C LYS A 55 12.05 5.33 7.65
N GLY A 56 10.96 5.51 8.40
CA GLY A 56 10.42 6.82 8.79
C GLY A 56 9.42 7.43 7.80
N ALA A 57 8.93 6.67 6.82
CA ALA A 57 7.77 7.10 6.04
C ALA A 57 6.50 7.01 6.89
N ALA A 58 5.55 7.92 6.66
CA ALA A 58 4.17 7.69 7.07
C ALA A 58 3.51 6.76 6.04
N VAL A 59 2.88 5.68 6.50
CA VAL A 59 2.25 4.71 5.59
C VAL A 59 0.83 4.43 6.03
N ASP A 60 -0.11 4.50 5.09
CA ASP A 60 -1.50 4.12 5.29
C ASP A 60 -1.87 2.92 4.39
N PRO A 61 -1.96 1.70 4.97
CA PRO A 61 -2.42 0.53 4.25
C PRO A 61 -3.96 0.49 4.17
N TYR A 62 -4.51 0.37 2.96
CA TYR A 62 -5.95 0.27 2.76
C TYR A 62 -6.36 -0.93 1.91
N MET A 63 -7.05 -1.89 2.53
CA MET A 63 -7.73 -2.94 1.78
C MET A 63 -9.16 -2.50 1.49
N GLN A 64 -9.54 -2.39 0.23
CA GLN A 64 -10.91 -2.04 -0.15
C GLN A 64 -11.82 -3.28 -0.05
N PRO A 65 -12.86 -3.25 0.82
CA PRO A 65 -13.88 -4.29 0.86
C PRO A 65 -14.60 -4.40 -0.48
N ASP A 66 -14.83 -5.62 -0.94
CA ASP A 66 -15.41 -5.91 -2.26
C ASP A 66 -14.67 -5.26 -3.44
N GLY A 67 -13.45 -4.76 -3.24
CA GLY A 67 -12.68 -4.08 -4.26
C GLY A 67 -12.14 -5.05 -5.30
N THR A 68 -12.31 -4.74 -6.58
CA THR A 68 -11.73 -5.47 -7.71
C THR A 68 -10.70 -4.61 -8.44
N HIS A 69 -9.98 -5.20 -9.40
CA HIS A 69 -9.04 -4.51 -10.27
C HIS A 69 -9.74 -3.60 -11.30
N CYS A 70 -10.40 -2.52 -10.85
CA CYS A 70 -11.13 -1.62 -11.74
C CYS A 70 -11.14 -0.16 -11.25
N GLU A 71 -11.25 0.77 -12.21
CA GLU A 71 -11.25 2.22 -11.97
C GLU A 71 -12.38 2.66 -11.03
N ALA A 72 -13.57 2.05 -11.13
CA ALA A 72 -14.70 2.37 -10.27
C ALA A 72 -14.45 2.04 -8.79
N CYS A 73 -13.63 1.02 -8.51
CA CYS A 73 -13.17 0.76 -7.14
C CYS A 73 -12.16 1.81 -6.71
N TRP A 74 -11.13 2.07 -7.53
CA TRP A 74 -10.09 3.04 -7.21
C TRP A 74 -10.65 4.46 -6.98
N ALA A 75 -11.67 4.87 -7.74
CA ALA A 75 -12.32 6.17 -7.59
C ALA A 75 -12.90 6.38 -6.18
N LYS A 76 -13.36 5.32 -5.49
CA LYS A 76 -13.85 5.40 -4.11
C LYS A 76 -12.75 5.73 -3.11
N GLN A 77 -11.51 5.38 -3.43
CA GLN A 77 -10.34 5.58 -2.57
C GLN A 77 -9.69 6.94 -2.76
N VAL A 78 -9.92 7.60 -3.91
CA VAL A 78 -9.31 8.91 -4.23
C VAL A 78 -9.48 9.93 -3.10
N PRO A 79 -10.66 10.11 -2.48
CA PRO A 79 -10.79 11.07 -1.38
C PRO A 79 -9.89 10.75 -0.19
N ALA A 80 -9.85 9.48 0.25
CA ALA A 80 -9.02 9.05 1.38
C ALA A 80 -7.52 9.12 1.06
N CYS A 81 -7.13 8.69 -0.15
CA CYS A 81 -5.77 8.77 -0.65
C CYS A 81 -5.28 10.23 -0.69
N MET A 82 -6.09 11.15 -1.24
CA MET A 82 -5.73 12.57 -1.31
C MET A 82 -5.65 13.22 0.07
N ASP A 83 -6.58 12.90 0.97
CA ASP A 83 -6.54 13.41 2.35
C ASP A 83 -5.31 12.89 3.12
N PHE A 84 -4.94 11.63 2.97
CA PHE A 84 -3.71 11.13 3.60
C PHE A 84 -2.44 11.78 3.02
N LEU A 85 -2.34 11.86 1.69
CA LEU A 85 -1.13 12.35 1.02
C LEU A 85 -0.96 13.87 1.16
N PHE A 86 -2.05 14.63 1.14
CA PHE A 86 -2.01 16.09 1.06
C PHE A 86 -2.86 16.81 2.11
N GLY A 87 -3.72 16.08 2.83
CA GLY A 87 -4.48 16.61 3.96
C GLY A 87 -3.55 17.02 5.10
N GLY A 88 -3.75 18.26 5.55
CA GLY A 88 -2.90 18.91 6.53
C GLY A 88 -3.33 18.58 7.95
N LYS A 89 -3.07 17.36 8.44
CA LYS A 89 -3.02 17.05 9.89
C LYS A 89 -2.12 15.84 10.18
N TYR A 90 -0.81 16.05 10.08
CA TYR A 90 0.19 15.30 10.85
C TYR A 90 1.28 16.31 11.20
N GLU A 91 0.94 17.19 12.15
CA GLU A 91 1.91 17.97 12.94
C GLU A 91 2.33 17.15 14.15
#